data_AF-A0A448XUR8-F1
#
_entry.id   AF-A0A448XUR8-F1
#
_cell.length_a   1.000
_cell.length_b   1.000
_cell.length_c   1.000
_cell.angle_alpha   90.00
_cell.angle_beta   90.00
_cell.angle_gamma   90.00
#
_symmetry.space_group_name_H-M   'P 1'
#
loop_
_entity.id
_entity.type
_entity.pdbx_description
1 polymer ?
#
loop_
_entity_poly.entity_id
_entity_poly.type
_entity_poly.pdbx_seq_one_letter_code
_entity_poly.pdbx_strand_id
1 'polypeptide(L)'
;MDSEKLRKLRSLIDEVIYSHNKKEAASPLRKLEFMAAQIKPQLNGYTSGKLSEAVGYAKEASGQVRNKEHWISNMERSWYVFENDVLNGNSGTQDAPET
;
A
#
# COMPACT_ATOMS: atom_id res chain seq x y z
N MET A 1 7.52 4.15 -11.50
CA MET A 1 7.89 3.37 -10.29
C MET A 1 8.59 2.10 -10.74
N ASP A 2 9.67 1.69 -10.09
CA ASP A 2 10.37 0.44 -10.45
C ASP A 2 9.72 -0.79 -9.79
N SER A 3 9.89 -1.96 -10.43
CA SER A 3 9.29 -3.22 -10.00
C SER A 3 9.81 -3.70 -8.64
N GLU A 4 11.02 -3.28 -8.25
CA GLU A 4 11.60 -3.63 -6.95
C GLU A 4 10.87 -2.92 -5.81
N LYS A 5 10.57 -1.61 -5.96
CA LYS A 5 9.77 -0.86 -4.99
C LYS A 5 8.38 -1.44 -4.84
N LEU A 6 7.76 -1.88 -5.94
CA LEU A 6 6.43 -2.50 -5.92
C LEU A 6 6.45 -3.79 -5.11
N ARG A 7 7.40 -4.68 -5.40
CA ARG A 7 7.60 -5.93 -4.66
C ARG A 7 7.89 -5.67 -3.18
N LYS A 8 8.69 -4.64 -2.88
CA LYS A 8 9.03 -4.32 -1.49
C LYS A 8 7.85 -3.76 -0.70
N LEU A 9 7.00 -2.92 -1.30
CA LEU A 9 5.73 -2.50 -0.72
C LEU A 9 4.85 -3.71 -0.40
N ARG A 10 4.69 -4.63 -1.35
CA ARG A 10 3.89 -5.84 -1.16
C ARG A 10 4.41 -6.71 0.00
N SER A 11 5.71 -6.96 0.01
CA SER A 11 6.37 -7.70 1.10
C SER A 11 6.12 -7.05 2.46
N LEU A 12 6.19 -5.72 2.55
CA LEU A 12 5.93 -5.01 3.81
C LEU A 12 4.46 -5.12 4.23
N ILE A 13 3.51 -5.06 3.28
CA ILE A 13 2.08 -5.31 3.56
C ILE A 13 1.90 -6.71 4.15
N ASP A 14 2.46 -7.73 3.52
CA ASP A 14 2.35 -9.11 4.00
C ASP A 14 3.00 -9.28 5.38
N GLU A 15 4.19 -8.69 5.61
CA GLU A 15 4.85 -8.67 6.93
C GLU A 15 3.94 -8.03 8.01
N VAL A 16 3.27 -6.91 7.70
CA VAL A 16 2.34 -6.25 8.64
C VAL A 16 1.12 -7.14 8.93
N ILE A 17 0.49 -7.69 7.90
CA ILE A 17 -0.72 -8.50 8.02
C ILE A 17 -0.44 -9.77 8.83
N TYR A 18 0.62 -10.48 8.50
CA TYR A 18 0.93 -11.79 9.09
C TYR A 18 1.78 -11.73 10.35
N SER A 19 2.09 -10.53 10.85
CA SER A 19 2.67 -10.34 12.18
C SER A 19 1.82 -11.01 13.27
N HIS A 20 2.46 -11.64 14.26
CA HIS A 20 1.77 -12.39 15.29
C HIS A 20 0.94 -11.48 16.22
N ASN A 21 1.43 -10.26 16.47
CA ASN A 21 0.78 -9.27 17.31
C ASN A 21 1.09 -7.84 16.81
N LYS A 22 0.37 -6.84 17.35
CA LYS A 22 0.53 -5.43 16.97
C LYS A 22 1.93 -4.89 17.28
N LYS A 23 2.61 -5.41 18.31
CA LYS A 23 3.97 -4.97 18.70
C LYS A 23 4.99 -5.38 17.64
N GLU A 24 4.91 -6.61 17.15
CA GLU A 24 5.75 -7.09 16.03
C GLU A 24 5.44 -6.37 14.74
N ALA A 25 4.17 -6.05 14.48
CA ALA A 25 3.76 -5.30 13.29
C ALA A 25 4.28 -3.85 13.26
N ALA A 26 4.66 -3.26 14.40
CA ALA A 26 5.00 -1.84 14.48
C ALA A 26 6.20 -1.46 13.60
N SER A 27 7.24 -2.30 13.57
CA SER A 27 8.44 -2.06 12.77
C SER A 27 8.18 -2.15 11.25
N PRO A 28 7.60 -3.24 10.71
CA PRO A 28 7.25 -3.31 9.29
C PRO A 28 6.19 -2.26 8.91
N LEU A 29 5.23 -1.94 9.79
CA LEU A 29 4.23 -0.91 9.53
C LEU A 29 4.87 0.48 9.36
N ARG A 30 5.81 0.84 10.24
CA ARG A 30 6.54 2.12 10.12
C ARG A 30 7.33 2.20 8.81
N LYS A 31 7.95 1.09 8.39
CA LYS A 31 8.65 1.02 7.09
C LYS A 31 7.67 1.14 5.92
N LEU A 32 6.52 0.48 6.00
CA LEU A 32 5.46 0.55 5.00
C LEU A 32 4.94 1.99 4.86
N GLU A 33 4.59 2.64 5.97
CA GLU A 33 4.10 4.02 6.00
C GLU A 33 5.14 4.99 5.44
N PHE A 34 6.42 4.84 5.81
CA PHE A 34 7.51 5.65 5.28
C PHE A 34 7.68 5.47 3.77
N MET A 35 7.70 4.22 3.29
CA MET A 35 7.85 3.94 1.86
C MET A 35 6.65 4.44 1.05
N ALA A 36 5.44 4.27 1.56
CA ALA A 36 4.23 4.82 0.94
C ALA A 36 4.30 6.35 0.86
N ALA A 37 4.74 7.04 1.92
CA ALA A 37 4.90 8.49 1.92
C ALA A 37 5.92 8.99 0.87
N GLN A 38 6.98 8.22 0.59
CA GLN A 38 7.96 8.56 -0.46
C GLN A 38 7.41 8.36 -1.88
N ILE A 39 6.48 7.41 -2.06
CA ILE A 39 5.93 7.05 -3.37
C ILE A 39 4.73 7.91 -3.74
N LYS A 40 3.85 8.22 -2.78
CA LYS A 40 2.61 8.97 -3.01
C LYS A 40 2.75 10.26 -3.83
N PRO A 41 3.79 11.11 -3.66
CA PRO A 41 3.96 12.32 -4.47
C PRO A 41 4.17 12.06 -5.97
N GLN A 42 4.60 10.85 -6.33
CA GLN A 42 4.83 10.42 -7.72
C GLN A 42 3.57 9.83 -8.37
N LEU A 43 2.47 9.74 -7.61
CA LEU A 43 1.23 9.13 -8.03
C LEU A 43 0.15 10.21 -8.22
N ASN A 44 -0.75 9.99 -9.17
CA ASN A 44 -1.99 10.75 -9.22
C ASN A 44 -2.83 10.52 -7.94
N GLY A 45 -3.81 11.39 -7.71
CA GLY A 45 -4.63 11.36 -6.50
C GLY A 45 -5.40 10.04 -6.30
N TYR A 46 -5.86 9.42 -7.39
CA TYR A 46 -6.61 8.16 -7.33
C TYR A 46 -5.71 6.99 -6.92
N THR A 47 -4.60 6.79 -7.62
CA THR A 47 -3.63 5.73 -7.34
C THR A 47 -2.99 5.91 -5.95
N SER A 48 -2.70 7.16 -5.55
CA SER A 48 -2.26 7.50 -4.19
C SER A 48 -3.30 7.16 -3.12
N GLY A 49 -4.59 7.39 -3.41
CA GLY A 49 -5.72 6.99 -2.57
C GLY A 49 -5.76 5.47 -2.38
N LYS A 50 -5.64 4.70 -3.47
CA LYS A 50 -5.64 3.22 -3.42
C LYS A 50 -4.47 2.66 -2.62
N LEU A 51 -3.27 3.23 -2.75
CA LEU A 51 -2.14 2.88 -1.89
C LEU A 51 -2.43 3.19 -0.41
N SER A 52 -3.06 4.33 -0.11
CA SER A 52 -3.42 4.71 1.25
C SER A 52 -4.42 3.74 1.89
N GLU A 53 -5.45 3.35 1.14
CA GLU A 53 -6.43 2.35 1.55
C GLU A 53 -5.75 1.00 1.84
N ALA A 54 -4.90 0.51 0.93
CA ALA A 54 -4.20 -0.76 1.11
C ALA A 54 -3.34 -0.77 2.39
N VAL A 55 -2.59 0.31 2.64
CA VAL A 55 -1.80 0.48 3.87
C VAL A 55 -2.69 0.54 5.11
N GLY A 56 -3.82 1.26 5.04
CA GLY A 56 -4.80 1.35 6.12
C GLY A 56 -5.38 -0.03 6.48
N TYR A 57 -5.82 -0.79 5.48
CA TYR A 57 -6.35 -2.14 5.70
C TYR A 57 -5.29 -3.11 6.21
N ALA A 58 -4.05 -3.04 5.74
CA ALA A 58 -2.94 -3.83 6.29
C ALA A 58 -2.72 -3.52 7.79
N LYS A 59 -2.76 -2.24 8.17
CA LYS A 59 -2.68 -1.80 9.57
C LYS A 59 -3.82 -2.36 10.42
N GLU A 60 -5.05 -2.32 9.94
CA GLU A 60 -6.20 -2.91 10.64
C GLU A 60 -6.07 -4.42 10.77
N ALA A 61 -5.64 -5.11 9.72
CA ALA A 61 -5.40 -6.56 9.68
C ALA A 61 -4.23 -7.04 10.55
N SER A 62 -3.34 -6.15 11.00
CA SER A 62 -2.13 -6.55 11.72
C SER A 62 -2.41 -7.23 13.06
N GLY A 63 -1.63 -8.28 13.39
CA GLY A 63 -1.81 -9.06 14.62
C GLY A 63 -3.01 -10.01 14.58
N GLN A 64 -3.51 -10.36 15.77
CA GLN A 64 -4.70 -11.21 15.96
C GLN A 64 -5.97 -10.35 16.07
N VAL A 65 -6.57 -10.04 14.93
CA VAL A 65 -7.84 -9.28 14.87
C VAL A 65 -8.99 -10.19 14.45
N ARG A 66 -10.17 -10.00 15.06
CA ARG A 66 -11.35 -10.84 14.83
C ARG A 66 -11.84 -10.84 13.37
N ASN A 67 -11.75 -9.69 12.70
CA ASN A 67 -12.24 -9.50 11.33
C ASN A 67 -11.09 -9.48 10.30
N LYS A 68 -10.03 -10.28 10.52
CA LYS A 68 -8.81 -10.21 9.72
C LYS A 68 -9.06 -10.45 8.23
N GLU A 69 -9.89 -11.42 7.90
CA GLU A 69 -10.24 -11.77 6.51
C GLU A 69 -10.95 -10.63 5.79
N HIS A 70 -11.81 -9.88 6.49
CA HIS A 70 -12.46 -8.69 5.95
C HIS A 70 -11.42 -7.62 5.56
N TRP A 71 -10.48 -7.34 6.46
CA TRP A 71 -9.42 -6.38 6.22
C TRP A 71 -8.47 -6.83 5.10
N ILE A 72 -8.11 -8.11 5.06
CA ILE A 72 -7.31 -8.68 3.97
C ILE A 72 -8.05 -8.54 2.64
N SER A 73 -9.34 -8.87 2.58
CA SER A 73 -10.11 -8.75 1.33
C SER A 73 -10.15 -7.32 0.80
N ASN A 74 -10.35 -6.34 1.69
CA ASN A 74 -10.34 -4.93 1.31
C ASN A 74 -8.93 -4.45 0.91
N MET A 75 -7.90 -4.91 1.62
CA MET A 75 -6.50 -4.66 1.28
C MET A 75 -6.21 -5.15 -0.14
N GLU A 76 -6.53 -6.41 -0.46
CA GLU A 76 -6.27 -7.01 -1.77
C GLU A 76 -6.97 -6.25 -2.90
N ARG A 77 -8.21 -5.80 -2.68
CA ARG A 77 -8.96 -4.99 -3.66
C ARG A 77 -8.27 -3.66 -3.95
N SER A 78 -7.88 -2.92 -2.90
CA SER A 78 -7.17 -1.65 -3.07
C SER A 78 -5.77 -1.84 -3.65
N TRP A 79 -5.06 -2.90 -3.24
CA TRP A 79 -3.76 -3.26 -3.78
C TRP A 79 -3.83 -3.59 -5.27
N TYR A 80 -4.77 -4.43 -5.69
CA TYR A 80 -4.94 -4.83 -7.09
C TYR A 80 -5.11 -3.61 -8.01
N VAL A 81 -5.95 -2.65 -7.61
CA VAL A 81 -6.16 -1.41 -8.38
C VAL A 81 -4.88 -0.58 -8.43
N PHE A 82 -4.23 -0.38 -7.28
CA PHE A 82 -2.97 0.35 -7.20
C PHE A 82 -1.88 -0.27 -8.10
N GLU A 83 -1.69 -1.57 -7.99
CA GLU A 83 -0.70 -2.34 -8.75
C GLU A 83 -0.98 -2.28 -10.24
N ASN A 84 -2.24 -2.48 -10.64
CA ASN A 84 -2.66 -2.40 -12.03
C ASN A 84 -2.44 -0.99 -12.62
N ASP A 85 -2.75 0.07 -11.89
CA ASP A 85 -2.50 1.45 -12.34
C ASP A 85 -1.00 1.72 -12.54
N VAL A 86 -0.16 1.26 -11.61
CA VAL A 86 1.29 1.42 -11.69
C VAL A 86 1.89 0.64 -12.85
N LEU A 87 1.47 -0.62 -13.04
CA LEU A 87 1.98 -1.49 -14.10
C LEU A 87 1.55 -1.03 -15.50
N ASN A 88 0.35 -0.45 -15.63
CA ASN A 88 -0.15 0.06 -16.91
C ASN A 88 0.31 1.50 -17.21
N GLY A 89 1.07 2.14 -16.31
CA GLY A 89 1.54 3.52 -16.50
C GLY A 89 0.47 4.60 -16.30
N ASN A 90 -0.71 4.23 -15.79
CA ASN A 90 -1.80 5.17 -15.52
C ASN A 90 -1.59 5.99 -14.23
N SER A 91 -0.57 5.62 -13.44
CA SER A 91 -0.36 6.15 -12.10
C SER A 91 0.27 7.55 -12.03
N GLY A 92 0.80 8.11 -13.13
CA GLY A 92 1.52 9.38 -13.10
C GLY A 92 0.62 10.59 -12.83
N THR A 93 1.15 11.60 -12.13
CA THR A 93 0.56 12.95 -12.13
C THR A 93 0.61 13.47 -13.56
N GLN A 94 -0.54 13.76 -14.18
CA GLN A 94 -0.55 14.42 -15.49
C GLN A 94 0.29 15.69 -15.38
N ASP A 95 1.36 15.77 -16.17
CA ASP A 95 2.12 17.01 -16.34
C ASP A 95 1.10 18.10 -16.71
N ALA A 96 1.07 19.15 -15.89
CA ALA A 96 0.35 20.36 -16.27
C ALA A 96 0.91 20.81 -17.63
N PRO A 97 0.07 21.14 -18.62
CA PRO A 97 0.59 21.67 -19.88
C PRO A 97 1.40 22.93 -19.55
N GLU A 98 2.68 22.93 -19.93
CA GLU A 98 3.53 24.11 -19.87
C GLU A 98 2.84 25.23 -20.65
N THR A 99 2.42 26.28 -19.93
CA THR A 99 1.85 27.52 -20.49
C THR A 99 2.95 28.46 -20.97
#